data_AF-A0A7K4IS62-F1
#
_entry.id   AF-A0A7K4IS62-F1
#
_cell.length_a   1.000
_cell.length_b   1.000
_cell.length_c   1.000
_cell.angle_alpha   90.00
_cell.angle_beta   90.00
_cell.angle_gamma   90.00
#
_symmetry.space_group_name_H-M   'P 1'
#
loop_
_entity.id
_entity.type
_entity.pdbx_description
1 polymer ?
#
loop_
_entity_poly.entity_id
_entity_poly.type
_entity_poly.pdbx_seq_one_letter_code
_entity_poly.pdbx_strand_id
1 'polypeptide(L)'
;MARYYLPKEMRYSSLKERRQFYRQEFRISKVDDWFKWIIGKIAFAVIIGRHTHIYPAKYKEDASTSIIIDEYASLEEVKNLIIEFLPESAYYDRNIYGSGNKITGQELAFDLDPENITCPIHGSLAEKMKMGQGLGFCELELQLVKEQALSLYEYLEKNFSVMRVVYSGRGYHIHVFDDYAYRMTRKERRQFAKRVKAKGFPIDEWVTAGDMRLIRLPYSLHGLVSRIAMPLDFGELKSFDPIKDERCVPKFLRA
;
A
#
# COMPACT_ATOMS: atom_id res chain seq x y z
N MET A 1 -11.35 17.47 -11.87
CA MET A 1 -11.28 16.05 -12.27
C MET A 1 -12.59 15.36 -11.94
N ALA A 2 -13.07 14.48 -12.81
CA ALA A 2 -14.18 13.59 -12.46
C ALA A 2 -13.75 12.65 -11.33
N ARG A 3 -14.66 12.33 -10.41
CA ARG A 3 -14.37 11.32 -9.37
C ARG A 3 -14.22 9.94 -10.01
N TYR A 4 -13.34 9.13 -9.44
CA TYR A 4 -13.22 7.73 -9.85
C TYR A 4 -14.48 6.95 -9.49
N TYR A 5 -14.85 5.99 -10.34
CA TYR A 5 -15.81 4.95 -10.02
C TYR A 5 -15.16 4.00 -9.03
N LEU A 6 -15.78 3.88 -7.87
CA LEU A 6 -15.32 3.05 -6.77
C LEU A 6 -16.45 2.09 -6.38
N PRO A 7 -16.13 0.94 -5.75
CA PRO A 7 -17.14 0.05 -5.18
C PRO A 7 -18.07 0.78 -4.22
N LYS A 8 -19.24 0.18 -3.97
CA LYS A 8 -20.23 0.73 -3.05
C LYS A 8 -19.57 0.96 -1.68
N GLU A 9 -19.90 2.09 -1.03
CA GLU A 9 -19.36 2.52 0.28
C GLU A 9 -17.87 2.92 0.30
N MET A 10 -17.12 2.72 -0.79
CA MET A 10 -15.78 3.27 -0.95
C MET A 10 -15.86 4.68 -1.51
N ARG A 11 -15.24 5.63 -0.82
CA ARG A 11 -15.24 7.04 -1.21
C ARG A 11 -14.03 7.79 -0.69
N TYR A 12 -13.87 9.01 -1.18
CA TYR A 12 -12.81 9.89 -0.71
C TYR A 12 -13.10 10.30 0.73
N SER A 13 -12.07 10.26 1.58
CA SER A 13 -12.12 10.78 2.94
C SER A 13 -11.88 12.29 2.94
N SER A 14 -12.66 13.00 3.73
CA SER A 14 -12.45 14.42 4.03
C SER A 14 -11.29 14.63 5.01
N LEU A 15 -10.77 15.85 5.10
CA LEU A 15 -9.74 16.20 6.09
C LEU A 15 -10.21 15.98 7.53
N LYS A 16 -11.49 16.23 7.83
CA LYS A 16 -12.08 15.98 9.15
C LYS A 16 -12.03 14.50 9.50
N GLU A 17 -12.39 13.63 8.55
CA GLU A 17 -12.38 12.17 8.73
C GLU A 17 -10.97 11.61 8.84
N ARG A 18 -10.03 12.07 7.99
CA ARG A 18 -8.60 11.71 8.11
C ARG A 18 -8.08 12.08 9.50
N ARG A 19 -8.40 13.29 9.98
CA ARG A 19 -8.02 13.76 11.32
C ARG A 19 -8.63 12.91 12.42
N GLN A 20 -9.91 12.56 12.31
CA GLN A 20 -10.60 11.69 13.25
C GLN A 20 -9.93 10.31 13.31
N PHE A 21 -9.71 9.68 12.15
CA PHE A 21 -9.06 8.38 12.05
C PHE A 21 -7.67 8.38 12.70
N TYR A 22 -6.78 9.30 12.30
CA TYR A 22 -5.40 9.30 12.79
C TYR A 22 -5.29 9.66 14.28
N ARG A 23 -6.28 10.36 14.86
CA ARG A 23 -6.32 10.66 16.30
C ARG A 23 -6.94 9.54 17.14
N GLN A 24 -7.96 8.87 16.63
CA GLN A 24 -8.83 8.01 17.45
C GLN A 24 -8.69 6.51 17.13
N GLU A 25 -8.27 6.16 15.93
CA GLU A 25 -8.27 4.78 15.44
C GLU A 25 -6.88 4.28 15.07
N PHE A 26 -6.02 5.15 14.52
CA PHE A 26 -4.66 4.79 14.15
C PHE A 26 -3.78 4.55 15.39
N ARG A 27 -3.46 3.28 15.64
CA ARG A 27 -2.64 2.85 16.77
C ARG A 27 -1.19 2.68 16.34
N ILE A 28 -0.32 3.58 16.80
CA ILE A 28 1.10 3.52 16.46
C ILE A 28 1.78 2.24 16.97
N SER A 29 1.29 1.66 18.08
CA SER A 29 1.82 0.40 18.61
C SER A 29 1.70 -0.76 17.62
N LYS A 30 0.64 -0.79 16.79
CA LYS A 30 0.50 -1.81 15.75
C LYS A 30 1.51 -1.61 14.61
N VAL A 31 1.86 -0.36 14.33
CA VAL A 31 2.89 -0.01 13.35
C VAL A 31 4.27 -0.39 13.89
N ASP A 32 4.53 -0.14 15.18
CA ASP A 32 5.74 -0.61 15.86
C ASP A 32 5.85 -2.15 15.81
N ASP A 33 4.76 -2.86 16.11
CA ASP A 33 4.67 -4.31 15.97
C ASP A 33 5.00 -4.77 14.55
N TRP A 34 4.58 -4.02 13.52
CA TRP A 34 4.90 -4.30 12.12
C TRP A 34 6.39 -4.17 11.80
N PHE A 35 7.14 -3.39 12.57
CA PHE A 35 8.55 -3.16 12.30
C PHE A 35 9.49 -3.96 13.18
N LYS A 36 8.98 -4.79 14.10
CA LYS A 36 9.79 -5.59 15.04
C LYS A 36 10.85 -6.48 14.39
N TRP A 37 10.66 -6.89 13.14
CA TRP A 37 11.62 -7.71 12.38
C TRP A 37 12.50 -6.91 11.42
N ILE A 38 12.25 -5.61 11.25
CA ILE A 38 13.09 -4.73 10.44
C ILE A 38 14.19 -4.15 11.32
N ILE A 39 15.44 -4.35 10.91
CA ILE A 39 16.60 -3.83 11.63
C ILE A 39 17.03 -2.50 11.00
N GLY A 40 17.07 -1.44 11.81
CA GLY A 40 17.60 -0.13 11.43
C GLY A 40 16.55 0.97 11.36
N LYS A 41 16.98 2.13 10.88
CA LYS A 41 16.13 3.33 10.74
C LYS A 41 15.17 3.16 9.57
N ILE A 42 13.89 3.48 9.78
CA ILE A 42 12.86 3.45 8.75
C ILE A 42 12.56 4.88 8.31
N ALA A 43 12.56 5.14 7.01
CA ALA A 43 12.04 6.40 6.49
C ALA A 43 10.54 6.23 6.20
N PHE A 44 9.74 7.22 6.58
CA PHE A 44 8.32 7.29 6.26
C PHE A 44 8.09 8.28 5.12
N ALA A 45 6.92 8.22 4.51
CA ALA A 45 6.52 9.22 3.55
C ALA A 45 5.01 9.43 3.56
N VAL A 46 4.58 10.62 3.16
CA VAL A 46 3.17 10.94 2.98
C VAL A 46 2.92 11.60 1.63
N ILE A 47 1.76 11.32 1.05
CA ILE A 47 1.22 12.03 -0.11
C ILE A 47 -0.09 12.68 0.33
N ILE A 48 -0.17 14.00 0.23
CA ILE A 48 -1.23 14.76 0.92
C ILE A 48 -2.57 14.67 0.18
N GLY A 49 -2.57 14.86 -1.14
CA GLY A 49 -3.83 14.92 -1.91
C GLY A 49 -3.64 14.83 -3.41
N ARG A 50 -2.68 14.02 -3.88
CA ARG A 50 -2.30 13.89 -5.29
C ARG A 50 -3.50 13.55 -6.19
N HIS A 51 -4.34 12.60 -5.76
CA HIS A 51 -5.42 12.06 -6.59
C HIS A 51 -6.80 12.55 -6.15
N THR A 52 -7.01 12.74 -4.84
CA THR A 52 -8.26 13.23 -4.28
C THR A 52 -8.43 14.74 -4.43
N HIS A 53 -7.32 15.48 -4.57
CA HIS A 53 -7.27 16.94 -4.46
C HIS A 53 -7.86 17.48 -3.14
N ILE A 54 -7.87 16.65 -2.09
CA ILE A 54 -8.28 17.01 -0.74
C ILE A 54 -7.01 17.14 0.11
N TYR A 55 -6.65 18.37 0.44
CA TYR A 55 -5.44 18.71 1.20
C TYR A 55 -5.67 20.00 2.01
N PRO A 56 -4.97 20.18 3.15
CA PRO A 56 -4.97 21.46 3.86
C PRO A 56 -4.43 22.58 2.95
N ALA A 57 -5.06 23.76 2.97
CA ALA A 57 -4.70 24.87 2.08
C ALA A 57 -3.21 25.27 2.14
N LYS A 58 -2.58 25.15 3.31
CA LYS A 58 -1.15 25.43 3.52
C LYS A 58 -0.20 24.49 2.75
N TYR A 59 -0.67 23.34 2.29
CA TYR A 59 0.13 22.35 1.55
C TYR A 59 -0.30 22.23 0.08
N LYS A 60 -0.86 23.30 -0.50
CA LYS A 60 -1.32 23.29 -1.89
C LYS A 60 -0.21 22.96 -2.88
N GLU A 61 0.97 23.56 -2.71
CA GLU A 61 2.12 23.36 -3.60
C GLU A 61 2.73 21.96 -3.46
N ASP A 62 2.62 21.37 -2.25
CA ASP A 62 3.15 20.03 -1.94
C ASP A 62 2.11 18.91 -2.09
N ALA A 63 0.88 19.23 -2.52
CA ALA A 63 -0.24 18.29 -2.48
C ALA A 63 0.03 16.98 -3.24
N SER A 64 0.80 17.07 -4.32
CA SER A 64 1.20 15.95 -5.18
C SER A 64 2.59 15.41 -4.89
N THR A 65 3.36 16.06 -4.01
CA THR A 65 4.74 15.69 -3.68
C THR A 65 4.74 14.55 -2.65
N SER A 66 5.73 13.67 -2.77
CA SER A 66 6.01 12.68 -1.72
C SER A 66 6.88 13.33 -0.67
N ILE A 67 6.30 13.67 0.48
CA ILE A 67 7.03 14.27 1.61
C ILE A 67 7.68 13.14 2.40
N ILE A 68 9.00 13.14 2.48
CA ILE A 68 9.77 12.16 3.25
C ILE A 68 9.85 12.61 4.71
N ILE A 69 9.66 11.65 5.62
CA ILE A 69 9.81 11.80 7.07
C ILE A 69 10.88 10.80 7.49
N ASP A 70 12.12 11.23 7.45
CA ASP A 70 13.29 10.47 7.88
C ASP A 70 14.00 11.10 9.08
N GLU A 71 13.57 12.28 9.55
CA GLU A 71 14.05 12.88 10.79
C GLU A 71 12.92 12.89 11.83
N TYR A 72 13.03 12.02 12.84
CA TYR A 72 12.09 11.91 13.95
C TYR A 72 12.77 11.21 15.14
N ALA A 73 12.37 11.57 16.34
CA ALA A 73 12.85 10.99 17.60
C ALA A 73 12.04 9.75 18.03
N SER A 74 10.80 9.60 17.57
CA SER A 74 9.94 8.47 17.90
C SER A 74 8.83 8.23 16.88
N LEU A 75 8.21 7.04 16.88
CA LEU A 75 7.04 6.77 16.04
C LEU A 75 5.82 7.62 16.41
N GLU A 76 5.70 8.10 17.65
CA GLU A 76 4.63 9.03 18.02
C GLU A 76 4.83 10.40 17.35
N GLU A 77 6.07 10.83 17.13
CA GLU A 77 6.37 12.03 16.34
C GLU A 77 5.97 11.84 14.87
N VAL A 78 6.25 10.67 14.28
CA VAL A 78 5.78 10.32 12.93
C VAL A 78 4.26 10.40 12.85
N LYS A 79 3.54 9.87 13.85
CA LYS A 79 2.07 9.99 13.93
C LYS A 79 1.61 11.44 14.02
N ASN A 80 2.27 12.28 14.81
CA ASN A 80 1.95 13.70 14.91
C ASN A 80 2.15 14.44 13.57
N LEU A 81 3.22 14.13 12.84
CA LEU A 81 3.46 14.64 11.49
C LEU A 81 2.36 14.17 10.52
N ILE A 82 1.95 12.89 10.56
CA ILE A 82 0.82 12.39 9.77
C ILE A 82 -0.48 13.16 10.09
N ILE A 83 -0.76 13.45 11.37
CA ILE A 83 -1.94 14.24 11.78
C ILE A 83 -1.86 15.70 11.31
N GLU A 84 -0.66 16.26 11.20
CA GLU A 84 -0.42 17.61 10.70
C GLU A 84 -0.65 17.69 9.17
N PHE A 85 -0.11 16.72 8.42
CA PHE A 85 -0.29 16.66 6.96
C PHE A 85 -1.69 16.22 6.53
N LEU A 86 -2.39 15.40 7.33
CA LEU A 86 -3.67 14.76 6.98
C LEU A 86 -3.68 14.09 5.60
N PRO A 87 -2.74 13.16 5.36
CA PRO A 87 -2.46 12.72 4.02
C PRO A 87 -3.53 11.82 3.43
N GLU A 88 -3.62 11.85 2.11
CA GLU A 88 -4.38 10.89 1.32
C GLU A 88 -3.79 9.49 1.45
N SER A 89 -2.47 9.36 1.60
CA SER A 89 -1.82 8.07 1.81
C SER A 89 -0.51 8.24 2.58
N ALA A 90 -0.24 7.31 3.50
CA ALA A 90 1.03 7.19 4.21
C ALA A 90 1.78 5.94 3.76
N TYR A 91 3.10 6.01 3.76
CA TYR A 91 4.02 5.01 3.23
C TYR A 91 5.23 4.85 4.15
N TYR A 92 5.96 3.74 4.01
CA TYR A 92 7.33 3.61 4.47
C TYR A 92 8.26 3.23 3.32
N ASP A 93 9.53 3.59 3.45
CA ASP A 93 10.59 3.20 2.54
C ASP A 93 11.05 1.79 2.87
N ARG A 94 11.04 0.92 1.86
CA ARG A 94 11.47 -0.47 1.96
C ARG A 94 12.99 -0.65 2.04
N ASN A 95 13.77 0.40 1.83
CA ASN A 95 15.22 0.33 1.94
C ASN A 95 15.66 0.18 3.40
N ILE A 96 16.72 -0.60 3.61
CA ILE A 96 17.47 -0.64 4.87
C ILE A 96 18.65 0.32 4.74
N TYR A 97 18.79 1.17 5.76
CA TYR A 97 19.84 2.17 5.84
C TYR A 97 20.89 1.76 6.86
N GLY A 98 22.14 1.64 6.40
CA GLY A 98 23.31 1.45 7.25
C GLY A 98 23.92 2.77 7.71
N SER A 99 25.18 2.72 8.16
CA SER A 99 25.96 3.89 8.54
C SER A 99 26.03 4.94 7.43
N GLY A 100 25.79 6.21 7.75
CA GLY A 100 25.85 7.31 6.79
C GLY A 100 24.73 7.33 5.76
N ASN A 101 23.54 6.80 6.09
CA ASN A 101 22.36 6.72 5.20
C ASN A 101 22.60 5.95 3.88
N LYS A 102 23.62 5.09 3.83
CA LYS A 102 23.85 4.21 2.68
C LYS A 102 22.84 3.07 2.68
N ILE A 103 22.21 2.83 1.53
CA ILE A 103 21.30 1.69 1.34
C ILE A 103 22.12 0.39 1.38
N THR A 104 21.81 -0.50 2.31
CA THR A 104 22.48 -1.80 2.50
C THR A 104 21.62 -2.98 2.08
N GLY A 105 20.33 -2.76 1.87
CA GLY A 105 19.38 -3.76 1.41
C GLY A 105 18.02 -3.14 1.14
N GLN A 106 17.08 -3.93 0.66
CA GLN A 106 15.71 -3.48 0.43
C GLN A 106 14.74 -4.63 0.65
N GLU A 107 13.59 -4.39 1.28
CA GLU A 107 12.53 -5.39 1.36
C GLU A 107 12.08 -5.79 -0.05
N LEU A 108 11.86 -7.09 -0.30
CA LEU A 108 11.21 -7.54 -1.52
C LEU A 108 9.70 -7.51 -1.29
N ALA A 109 8.96 -6.87 -2.18
CA ALA A 109 7.51 -6.90 -2.12
C ALA A 109 6.90 -6.93 -3.51
N PHE A 110 5.69 -7.48 -3.58
CA PHE A 110 4.87 -7.60 -4.77
C PHE A 110 3.61 -6.78 -4.55
N ASP A 111 3.26 -5.96 -5.53
CA ASP A 111 2.04 -5.16 -5.51
C ASP A 111 1.10 -5.72 -6.57
N LEU A 112 -0.13 -6.02 -6.16
CA LEU A 112 -1.21 -6.45 -7.02
C LEU A 112 -2.36 -5.48 -6.83
N ASP A 113 -2.61 -4.67 -7.85
CA ASP A 113 -3.62 -3.64 -7.85
C ASP A 113 -4.60 -3.87 -9.02
N PRO A 114 -5.84 -3.34 -8.95
CA PRO A 114 -6.82 -3.45 -10.06
C PRO A 114 -6.27 -2.99 -11.41
N GLU A 115 -5.36 -2.02 -11.40
CA GLU A 115 -4.65 -1.51 -12.58
C GLU A 115 -3.81 -2.58 -13.30
N ASN A 116 -3.45 -3.67 -12.64
CA ASN A 116 -2.62 -4.74 -13.20
C ASN A 116 -3.43 -5.87 -13.86
N ILE A 117 -4.76 -5.84 -13.73
CA ILE A 117 -5.65 -6.85 -14.31
C ILE A 117 -6.60 -6.22 -15.35
N THR A 118 -7.09 -7.05 -16.28
CA THR A 118 -8.16 -6.64 -17.19
C THR A 118 -9.50 -7.04 -16.60
N CYS A 119 -10.36 -6.05 -16.35
CA CYS A 119 -11.72 -6.30 -15.89
C CYS A 119 -12.59 -6.78 -17.07
N PRO A 120 -13.33 -7.89 -16.97
CA PRO A 120 -14.19 -8.35 -18.05
C PRO A 120 -15.40 -7.42 -18.32
N ILE A 121 -15.72 -6.53 -17.37
CA ILE A 121 -16.83 -5.57 -17.47
C ILE A 121 -16.34 -4.19 -17.90
N HIS A 122 -15.22 -3.72 -17.34
CA HIS A 122 -14.74 -2.33 -17.50
C HIS A 122 -13.48 -2.21 -18.37
N GLY A 123 -12.96 -3.32 -18.89
CA GLY A 123 -11.80 -3.37 -19.77
C GLY A 123 -10.46 -3.25 -19.05
N SER A 124 -9.44 -2.95 -19.85
CA SER A 124 -8.04 -2.80 -19.46
C SER A 124 -7.74 -1.44 -18.83
N LEU A 125 -6.58 -1.33 -18.17
CA LEU A 125 -6.07 -0.04 -17.65
C LEU A 125 -6.02 1.04 -18.74
N ALA A 126 -5.61 0.70 -19.96
CA ALA A 126 -5.51 1.67 -21.06
C ALA A 126 -6.88 2.26 -21.43
N GLU A 127 -7.93 1.47 -21.41
CA GLU A 127 -9.31 1.91 -21.68
C GLU A 127 -9.82 2.78 -20.51
N LYS A 128 -9.57 2.35 -19.28
CA LYS A 128 -9.89 3.15 -18.08
C LYS A 128 -9.20 4.51 -18.09
N MET A 129 -7.92 4.56 -18.46
CA MET A 129 -7.15 5.80 -18.60
C MET A 129 -7.79 6.76 -19.61
N LYS A 130 -8.26 6.27 -20.76
CA LYS A 130 -8.98 7.08 -21.77
C LYS A 130 -10.26 7.70 -21.21
N MET A 131 -10.92 7.02 -20.27
CA MET A 131 -12.12 7.50 -19.58
C MET A 131 -11.81 8.37 -18.35
N GLY A 132 -10.54 8.62 -18.03
CA GLY A 132 -10.14 9.29 -16.78
C GLY A 132 -10.39 8.45 -15.53
N GLN A 133 -10.49 7.13 -15.67
CA GLN A 133 -10.84 6.15 -14.63
C GLN A 133 -9.67 5.24 -14.24
N GLY A 134 -8.42 5.68 -14.46
CA GLY A 134 -7.23 4.85 -14.26
C GLY A 134 -7.03 4.31 -12.84
N LEU A 135 -7.59 4.97 -11.81
CA LEU A 135 -7.55 4.48 -10.42
C LEU A 135 -8.92 3.95 -9.94
N GLY A 136 -9.91 3.94 -10.84
CA GLY A 136 -11.25 3.41 -10.60
C GLY A 136 -11.30 1.90 -10.78
N PHE A 137 -12.13 1.26 -9.97
CA PHE A 137 -12.26 -0.20 -9.94
C PHE A 137 -13.63 -0.63 -9.42
N CYS A 138 -14.01 -1.88 -9.69
CA CYS A 138 -15.25 -2.47 -9.18
C CYS A 138 -14.99 -3.62 -8.19
N GLU A 139 -16.07 -4.12 -7.58
CA GLU A 139 -16.01 -5.24 -6.62
C GLU A 139 -15.43 -6.52 -7.23
N LEU A 140 -15.71 -6.77 -8.52
CA LEU A 140 -15.13 -7.91 -9.24
C LEU A 140 -13.61 -7.80 -9.32
N GLU A 141 -13.06 -6.60 -9.52
CA GLU A 141 -11.61 -6.43 -9.57
C GLU A 141 -10.97 -6.68 -8.21
N LEU A 142 -11.60 -6.25 -7.10
CA LEU A 142 -11.12 -6.61 -5.76
C LEU A 142 -11.06 -8.13 -5.56
N GLN A 143 -12.08 -8.85 -6.03
CA GLN A 143 -12.12 -10.30 -5.95
C GLN A 143 -11.01 -10.94 -6.81
N LEU A 144 -10.88 -10.51 -8.06
CA LEU A 144 -9.85 -11.04 -8.98
C LEU A 144 -8.44 -10.79 -8.43
N VAL A 145 -8.15 -9.58 -7.94
CA VAL A 145 -6.84 -9.27 -7.34
C VAL A 145 -6.60 -10.12 -6.09
N LYS A 146 -7.62 -10.39 -5.27
CA LYS A 146 -7.50 -11.30 -4.11
C LYS A 146 -7.13 -12.73 -4.53
N GLU A 147 -7.81 -13.27 -5.54
CA GLU A 147 -7.54 -14.62 -6.08
C GLU A 147 -6.12 -14.72 -6.65
N GLN A 148 -5.66 -13.66 -7.31
CA GLN A 148 -4.28 -13.55 -7.80
C GLN A 148 -3.27 -13.44 -6.65
N ALA A 149 -3.59 -12.70 -5.58
CA ALA A 149 -2.73 -12.59 -4.41
C ALA A 149 -2.59 -13.93 -3.68
N LEU A 150 -3.69 -14.70 -3.53
CA LEU A 150 -3.66 -16.06 -2.99
C LEU A 150 -2.76 -16.98 -3.82
N SER A 151 -3.00 -17.02 -5.14
CA SER A 151 -2.23 -17.85 -6.06
C SER A 151 -0.75 -17.47 -6.08
N LEU A 152 -0.44 -16.17 -6.00
CA LEU A 152 0.93 -15.69 -5.94
C LEU A 152 1.59 -16.07 -4.62
N TYR A 153 0.90 -15.95 -3.49
CA TYR A 153 1.42 -16.37 -2.19
C TYR A 153 1.83 -17.85 -2.21
N GLU A 154 0.95 -18.75 -2.68
CA GLU A 154 1.23 -20.19 -2.81
C GLU A 154 2.38 -20.50 -3.78
N TYR A 155 2.60 -19.64 -4.77
CA TYR A 155 3.75 -19.74 -5.65
C TYR A 155 5.06 -19.30 -4.96
N LEU A 156 5.01 -18.23 -4.18
CA LEU A 156 6.17 -17.65 -3.51
C LEU A 156 6.61 -18.45 -2.28
N GLU A 157 5.69 -19.08 -1.54
CA GLU A 157 5.99 -19.88 -0.34
C GLU A 157 6.90 -21.09 -0.61
N LYS A 158 7.02 -21.49 -1.88
CA LYS A 158 7.96 -22.54 -2.33
C LYS A 158 9.42 -22.10 -2.23
N ASN A 159 9.69 -20.80 -2.20
CA ASN A 159 11.04 -20.24 -2.15
C ASN A 159 11.26 -19.37 -0.91
N PHE A 160 10.24 -18.64 -0.45
CA PHE A 160 10.31 -17.71 0.67
C PHE A 160 9.58 -18.24 1.89
N SER A 161 10.15 -18.04 3.07
CA SER A 161 9.65 -18.58 4.33
C SER A 161 9.01 -17.53 5.24
N VAL A 162 9.41 -16.26 5.12
CA VAL A 162 8.94 -15.18 6.00
C VAL A 162 8.18 -14.16 5.16
N MET A 163 6.89 -14.43 4.93
CA MET A 163 6.02 -13.56 4.14
C MET A 163 4.86 -13.00 4.96
N ARG A 164 4.37 -11.82 4.57
CA ARG A 164 3.13 -11.23 5.10
C ARG A 164 2.32 -10.60 3.99
N VAL A 165 1.01 -10.61 4.13
CA VAL A 165 0.11 -9.97 3.19
C VAL A 165 -0.47 -8.72 3.83
N VAL A 166 -0.65 -7.67 3.03
CA VAL A 166 -1.34 -6.45 3.44
C VAL A 166 -2.38 -6.11 2.39
N TYR A 167 -3.66 -6.06 2.78
CA TYR A 167 -4.67 -5.39 1.98
C TYR A 167 -4.35 -3.89 1.92
N SER A 168 -4.11 -3.35 0.73
CA SER A 168 -3.65 -1.98 0.51
C SER A 168 -4.79 -0.95 0.46
N GLY A 169 -6.04 -1.40 0.55
CA GLY A 169 -7.25 -0.60 0.33
C GLY A 169 -7.87 -0.80 -1.05
N ARG A 170 -7.10 -1.19 -2.06
CA ARG A 170 -7.60 -1.51 -3.42
C ARG A 170 -7.08 -2.82 -3.97
N GLY A 171 -5.97 -3.29 -3.42
CA GLY A 171 -5.30 -4.51 -3.83
C GLY A 171 -4.57 -5.12 -2.65
N TYR A 172 -3.51 -5.86 -2.95
CA TYR A 172 -2.73 -6.56 -1.94
C TYR A 172 -1.25 -6.39 -2.18
N HIS A 173 -0.52 -6.21 -1.10
CA HIS A 173 0.92 -6.32 -1.08
C HIS A 173 1.32 -7.66 -0.47
N ILE A 174 2.29 -8.34 -1.07
CA ILE A 174 2.98 -9.45 -0.44
C ILE A 174 4.39 -8.98 -0.10
N HIS A 175 4.69 -8.94 1.19
CA HIS A 175 5.98 -8.54 1.74
C HIS A 175 6.81 -9.78 2.06
N VAL A 176 8.09 -9.76 1.69
CA VAL A 176 9.04 -10.85 1.91
C VAL A 176 10.18 -10.35 2.79
N PHE A 177 10.35 -11.00 3.93
CA PHE A 177 11.30 -10.64 4.98
C PHE A 177 12.46 -11.62 5.13
N ASP A 178 12.58 -12.63 4.26
CA ASP A 178 13.74 -13.51 4.22
C ASP A 178 15.05 -12.71 4.05
N ASP A 179 16.08 -13.01 4.83
CA ASP A 179 17.37 -12.29 4.82
C ASP A 179 18.01 -12.25 3.42
N TYR A 180 17.92 -13.35 2.66
CA TYR A 180 18.45 -13.38 1.30
C TYR A 180 17.68 -12.45 0.34
N ALA A 181 16.38 -12.21 0.57
CA ALA A 181 15.58 -11.31 -0.25
C ALA A 181 16.13 -9.88 -0.15
N TYR A 182 16.52 -9.45 1.06
CA TYR A 182 17.14 -8.14 1.29
C TYR A 182 18.46 -7.94 0.54
N ARG A 183 19.21 -9.03 0.29
CA ARG A 183 20.51 -9.02 -0.38
C ARG A 183 20.43 -9.12 -1.91
N MET A 184 19.25 -9.42 -2.46
CA MET A 184 19.07 -9.50 -3.91
C MET A 184 19.42 -8.18 -4.61
N THR A 185 20.29 -8.26 -5.60
CA THR A 185 20.64 -7.15 -6.49
C THR A 185 19.44 -6.73 -7.33
N ARG A 186 19.45 -5.48 -7.84
CA ARG A 186 18.41 -5.00 -8.78
C ARG A 186 18.27 -5.89 -10.01
N LYS A 187 19.38 -6.46 -10.50
CA LYS A 187 19.35 -7.37 -11.67
C LYS A 187 18.59 -8.65 -11.36
N GLU A 188 18.88 -9.27 -10.21
CA GLU A 188 18.18 -10.48 -9.75
C GLU A 188 16.70 -10.20 -9.50
N ARG A 189 16.35 -9.07 -8.87
CA ARG A 189 14.96 -8.65 -8.66
C ARG A 189 14.19 -8.46 -9.96
N ARG A 190 14.77 -7.77 -10.95
CA ARG A 190 14.15 -7.60 -12.27
C ARG A 190 13.95 -8.92 -13.00
N GLN A 191 14.92 -9.83 -12.94
CA GLN A 191 14.78 -11.17 -13.52
C GLN A 191 13.69 -11.97 -12.79
N PHE A 192 13.63 -11.88 -11.46
CA PHE A 192 12.59 -12.51 -10.65
C PHE A 192 11.20 -11.97 -11.00
N ALA A 193 11.02 -10.65 -11.03
CA ALA A 193 9.77 -9.97 -11.40
C ALA A 193 9.28 -10.41 -12.78
N LYS A 194 10.17 -10.40 -13.80
CA LYS A 194 9.83 -10.88 -15.15
C LYS A 194 9.38 -12.33 -15.16
N ARG A 195 10.05 -13.20 -14.40
CA ARG A 195 9.67 -14.63 -14.30
C ARG A 195 8.31 -14.80 -13.62
N VAL A 196 8.03 -14.07 -12.55
CA VAL A 196 6.72 -14.08 -11.87
C VAL A 196 5.63 -13.64 -12.84
N LYS A 197 5.83 -12.53 -13.55
CA LYS A 197 4.86 -12.04 -14.54
C LYS A 197 4.67 -13.00 -15.73
N ALA A 198 5.75 -13.62 -16.22
CA ALA A 198 5.68 -14.63 -17.29
C ALA A 198 4.88 -15.88 -16.88
N LYS A 199 4.70 -16.13 -15.58
CA LYS A 199 3.79 -17.17 -15.06
C LYS A 199 2.32 -16.74 -14.99
N GLY A 200 2.01 -15.50 -15.40
CA GLY A 200 0.65 -14.98 -15.43
C GLY A 200 0.23 -14.18 -14.20
N PHE A 201 1.12 -13.96 -13.22
CA PHE A 201 0.80 -13.15 -12.05
C PHE A 201 0.80 -11.65 -12.40
N PRO A 202 -0.29 -10.91 -12.12
CA PRO A 202 -0.43 -9.50 -12.47
C PRO A 202 0.24 -8.58 -11.44
N ILE A 203 1.55 -8.74 -11.26
CA ILE A 203 2.34 -7.89 -10.34
C ILE A 203 2.79 -6.59 -11.02
N ASP A 204 2.97 -5.53 -10.23
CA ASP A 204 3.80 -4.40 -10.64
C ASP A 204 5.30 -4.79 -10.59
N GLU A 205 5.92 -4.82 -11.78
CA GLU A 205 7.33 -5.14 -11.94
C GLU A 205 8.24 -4.08 -11.30
N TRP A 206 7.86 -2.80 -11.28
CA TRP A 206 8.68 -1.71 -10.74
C TRP A 206 8.77 -1.77 -9.22
N VAL A 207 7.67 -2.18 -8.58
CA VAL A 207 7.66 -2.46 -7.13
C VAL A 207 8.57 -3.66 -6.84
N THR A 208 8.41 -4.76 -7.57
CA THR A 208 9.20 -5.98 -7.32
C THR A 208 10.69 -5.80 -7.64
N ALA A 209 11.01 -5.07 -8.70
CA ALA A 209 12.38 -4.74 -9.12
C ALA A 209 13.14 -3.85 -8.12
N GLY A 210 12.41 -3.17 -7.22
CA GLY A 210 12.98 -2.22 -6.27
C GLY A 210 13.13 -0.79 -6.79
N ASP A 211 12.52 -0.48 -7.93
CA ASP A 211 12.51 0.86 -8.52
C ASP A 211 11.54 1.78 -7.77
N MET A 212 10.38 1.28 -7.32
CA MET A 212 9.50 1.99 -6.39
C MET A 212 9.81 1.64 -4.93
N ARG A 213 10.50 2.51 -4.20
CA ARG A 213 10.93 2.20 -2.82
C ARG A 213 9.84 2.33 -1.75
N LEU A 214 8.84 3.18 -1.97
CA LEU A 214 7.77 3.45 -1.00
C LEU A 214 6.63 2.44 -1.15
N ILE A 215 6.14 1.92 -0.02
CA ILE A 215 4.98 1.03 0.03
C ILE A 215 4.03 1.48 1.15
N ARG A 216 2.71 1.25 0.98
CA ARG A 216 1.70 1.80 1.90
C ARG A 216 1.97 1.34 3.33
N LEU A 217 1.91 2.27 4.27
CA LEU A 217 2.12 2.01 5.68
C LEU A 217 0.96 1.16 6.21
N PRO A 218 1.22 -0.03 6.78
CA PRO A 218 0.17 -0.83 7.41
C PRO A 218 -0.57 -0.07 8.50
N TYR A 219 -1.85 -0.38 8.63
CA TYR A 219 -2.83 0.28 9.50
C TYR A 219 -3.13 1.74 9.17
N SER A 220 -2.49 2.34 8.16
CA SER A 220 -2.81 3.70 7.71
C SER A 220 -4.08 3.75 6.86
N LEU A 221 -4.65 4.95 6.70
CA LEU A 221 -5.84 5.17 5.88
C LEU A 221 -5.45 5.37 4.41
N HIS A 222 -6.10 4.64 3.50
CA HIS A 222 -6.13 4.98 2.10
C HIS A 222 -7.27 5.97 1.82
N GLY A 223 -6.92 7.25 1.73
CA GLY A 223 -7.88 8.35 1.65
C GLY A 223 -8.68 8.44 0.36
N LEU A 224 -8.27 7.76 -0.72
CA LEU A 224 -9.01 7.64 -1.97
C LEU A 224 -10.25 6.75 -1.83
N VAL A 225 -10.20 5.72 -0.98
CA VAL A 225 -11.26 4.71 -0.88
C VAL A 225 -11.83 4.58 0.53
N SER A 226 -11.26 5.31 1.50
CA SER A 226 -11.62 5.23 2.92
C SER A 226 -11.58 3.79 3.42
N ARG A 227 -10.44 3.12 3.19
CA ARG A 227 -10.12 1.79 3.70
C ARG A 227 -8.81 1.82 4.46
N ILE A 228 -8.74 1.03 5.52
CA ILE A 228 -7.55 0.87 6.34
C ILE A 228 -6.67 -0.18 5.69
N ALA A 229 -5.37 0.11 5.52
CA ALA A 229 -4.41 -0.88 5.06
C ALA A 229 -4.25 -1.95 6.15
N MET A 230 -4.63 -3.20 5.87
CA MET A 230 -4.74 -4.23 6.90
C MET A 230 -3.76 -5.37 6.62
N PRO A 231 -2.77 -5.62 7.48
CA PRO A 231 -2.07 -6.89 7.52
C PRO A 231 -3.04 -8.05 7.70
N LEU A 232 -2.81 -9.11 6.92
CA LEU A 232 -3.56 -10.36 6.92
C LEU A 232 -2.57 -11.51 7.01
N ASP A 233 -2.88 -12.52 7.82
CA ASP A 233 -2.26 -13.82 7.64
C ASP A 233 -2.86 -14.55 6.41
N PHE A 234 -2.23 -15.66 6.01
CA PHE A 234 -2.67 -16.38 4.82
C PHE A 234 -4.05 -17.02 4.96
N GLY A 235 -4.44 -17.45 6.16
CA GLY A 235 -5.79 -17.98 6.43
C GLY A 235 -6.85 -16.88 6.39
N GLU A 236 -6.54 -15.71 6.93
CA GLU A 236 -7.36 -14.51 6.85
C GLU A 236 -7.54 -14.08 5.40
N LEU A 237 -6.47 -14.05 4.58
CA LEU A 237 -6.55 -13.69 3.17
C LEU A 237 -7.60 -14.54 2.43
N LYS A 238 -7.68 -15.86 2.68
CA LYS A 238 -8.65 -16.76 2.04
C LYS A 238 -10.10 -16.32 2.28
N SER A 239 -10.42 -15.91 3.50
CA SER A 239 -11.78 -15.53 3.91
C SER A 239 -12.05 -14.03 3.87
N PHE A 240 -11.03 -13.20 3.67
CA PHE A 240 -11.13 -11.74 3.69
C PHE A 240 -12.02 -11.20 2.58
N ASP A 241 -12.97 -10.34 2.92
CA ASP A 241 -13.84 -9.62 1.98
C ASP A 241 -13.65 -8.11 2.22
N PRO A 242 -12.96 -7.36 1.34
CA PRO A 242 -12.70 -5.93 1.53
C PRO A 242 -13.95 -5.03 1.52
N ILE A 243 -15.10 -5.57 1.09
CA ILE A 243 -16.38 -4.86 1.14
C ILE A 243 -17.04 -5.04 2.50
N LYS A 244 -16.98 -6.25 3.08
CA LYS A 244 -17.74 -6.61 4.29
C LYS A 244 -16.90 -6.64 5.57
N ASP A 245 -15.58 -6.80 5.46
CA ASP A 245 -14.71 -6.94 6.63
C ASP A 245 -14.55 -5.60 7.35
N GLU A 246 -15.25 -5.46 8.47
CA GLU A 246 -15.23 -4.25 9.26
C GLU A 246 -13.82 -3.83 9.70
N ARG A 247 -12.86 -4.76 9.81
CA ARG A 247 -11.50 -4.43 10.26
C ARG A 247 -10.81 -3.44 9.32
N CYS A 248 -11.19 -3.45 8.04
CA CYS A 248 -10.66 -2.51 7.04
C CYS A 248 -11.53 -1.25 6.83
N VAL A 249 -12.67 -1.15 7.51
CA VAL A 249 -13.60 -0.02 7.42
C VAL A 249 -13.40 0.93 8.61
N PRO A 250 -13.02 2.20 8.39
CA PRO A 250 -12.85 3.17 9.47
C PRO A 250 -14.19 3.50 10.14
N LYS A 251 -14.18 3.82 11.43
CA LYS A 251 -15.42 4.04 12.21
C LYS A 251 -16.30 5.15 11.66
N PHE A 252 -15.73 6.17 11.03
CA PHE A 252 -16.51 7.26 10.42
C PHE A 252 -17.39 6.82 9.23
N LEU A 253 -17.22 5.58 8.72
CA LEU A 253 -18.10 4.98 7.72
C LEU A 253 -19.10 3.97 8.27
N ARG A 254 -19.01 3.60 9.55
CA ARG A 254 -19.88 2.58 10.16
C ARG A 254 -21.17 3.15 10.75
N ALA A 255 -21.60 4.33 10.26
CA ALA A 255 -22.74 5.08 10.77
C ALA A 255 -24.05 4.63 10.12
#